data_AF-X1F9L1-F1
#
_entry.id   AF-X1F9L1-F1
#
_cell.length_a   1.000
_cell.length_b   1.000
_cell.length_c   1.000
_cell.angle_alpha   90.00
_cell.angle_beta   90.00
_cell.angle_gamma   90.00
#
_symmetry.space_group_name_H-M   'P 1'
#
loop_
_entity.id
_entity.type
_entity.pdbx_description
1 polymer ?
#
loop_
_entity_poly.entity_id
_entity_poly.type
_entity_poly.pdbx_seq_one_letter_code
_entity_poly.pdbx_strand_id
1 'polypeptide(L)'
;PFFHYRLERRKVKSDLTNAIPLQNGINKLATDMMVAAEYGAFPQRWVISNTDTEALDNSPDRIWEIAAGDGMGQQTSVGQFGATSLSNYIGAIDSLASTLAIISRTPKHYLFLQSGDPSGEALIAMEAPLTKRCTDHIKQFTPIWQDLARFILKVRNIEVDKKEIIVDFDSPETIQPKTEAEIRKLGREVGIPLNTLLRDEGKDVAWIEQMEKDKKDAEGDVTMQTLLGEIRRANSGL
;
A
#
# COMPACT_ATOMS: atom_id res chain seq x y z
N PRO A 1 -19.92 25.50 14.84
CA PRO A 1 -18.52 25.90 14.49
C PRO A 1 -18.00 24.99 13.40
N PHE A 2 -17.08 25.47 12.56
CA PHE A 2 -16.47 24.69 11.49
C PHE A 2 -14.99 24.43 11.83
N PHE A 3 -14.56 23.17 11.71
CA PHE A 3 -13.19 22.75 11.92
C PHE A 3 -12.57 22.40 10.57
N HIS A 4 -11.43 23.00 10.25
CA HIS A 4 -10.78 22.84 8.94
C HIS A 4 -9.51 22.01 9.05
N TYR A 5 -9.54 20.80 8.49
CA TYR A 5 -8.36 19.97 8.30
C TYR A 5 -7.55 20.45 7.12
N ARG A 6 -6.45 21.14 7.40
CA ARG A 6 -5.57 21.73 6.39
C ARG A 6 -4.18 21.15 6.50
N LEU A 7 -3.69 20.64 5.37
CA LEU A 7 -2.34 20.12 5.25
C LEU A 7 -1.28 21.23 5.09
N GLU A 8 -1.67 22.34 4.49
CA GLU A 8 -0.81 23.51 4.30
C GLU A 8 -1.41 24.74 4.99
N ARG A 9 -0.53 25.52 5.63
CA ARG A 9 -0.94 26.76 6.31
C ARG A 9 -1.32 27.88 5.32
N ARG A 10 -0.73 27.89 4.12
CA ARG A 10 -0.82 29.02 3.17
C ARG A 10 -1.90 28.85 2.10
N LYS A 11 -2.11 27.63 1.59
CA LYS A 11 -3.10 27.35 0.54
C LYS A 11 -3.84 26.06 0.87
N VAL A 12 -5.12 25.99 0.50
CA VAL A 12 -5.87 24.73 0.56
C VAL A 12 -5.49 23.94 -0.67
N LYS A 13 -4.63 22.94 -0.49
CA LYS A 13 -4.19 22.04 -1.55
C LYS A 13 -4.58 20.60 -1.17
N SER A 14 -5.15 19.87 -2.12
CA SER A 14 -5.40 18.44 -1.96
C SER A 14 -4.10 17.66 -2.04
N ASP A 15 -3.97 16.62 -1.23
CA ASP A 15 -2.83 15.70 -1.27
C ASP A 15 -2.72 14.98 -2.64
N LEU A 16 -3.87 14.80 -3.31
CA LEU A 16 -3.94 14.18 -4.64
C LEU A 16 -3.58 15.15 -5.78
N THR A 17 -3.36 16.43 -5.51
CA THR A 17 -3.14 17.42 -6.57
C THR A 17 -1.97 17.05 -7.49
N ASN A 18 -0.91 16.47 -6.92
CA ASN A 18 0.27 16.04 -7.70
C ASN A 18 0.06 14.68 -8.38
N ALA A 19 -0.92 13.89 -7.92
CA ALA A 19 -1.26 12.57 -8.47
C ALA A 19 -2.20 12.67 -9.68
N ILE A 20 -3.08 13.67 -9.72
CA ILE A 20 -4.11 13.84 -10.75
C ILE A 20 -3.55 13.83 -12.19
N PRO A 21 -2.47 14.57 -12.53
CA PRO A 21 -1.94 14.56 -13.90
C PRO A 21 -1.47 13.17 -14.36
N LEU A 22 -0.85 12.41 -13.44
CA LEU A 22 -0.37 11.06 -13.73
C LEU A 22 -1.53 10.08 -13.85
N GLN A 23 -2.53 10.18 -12.97
CA GLN A 23 -3.75 9.39 -13.06
C GLN A 23 -4.48 9.64 -14.39
N ASN A 24 -4.56 10.89 -14.83
CA ASN A 24 -5.14 11.23 -16.13
C ASN A 24 -4.34 10.61 -17.29
N GLY A 25 -3.01 10.61 -17.20
CA GLY A 25 -2.14 9.94 -18.17
C GLY A 25 -2.38 8.43 -18.23
N ILE A 26 -2.46 7.77 -17.06
CA ILE A 26 -2.76 6.33 -16.96
C ILE A 26 -4.14 6.03 -17.57
N ASN A 27 -5.17 6.78 -17.19
CA ASN A 27 -6.52 6.60 -17.71
C ASN A 27 -6.57 6.77 -19.23
N LYS A 28 -5.87 7.78 -19.77
CA LYS A 28 -5.79 8.03 -21.20
C LYS A 28 -5.10 6.88 -21.93
N LEU A 29 -3.93 6.44 -21.45
CA LEU A 29 -3.21 5.31 -22.04
C LEU A 29 -4.01 4.01 -21.99
N ALA A 30 -4.73 3.74 -20.89
CA ALA A 30 -5.60 2.58 -20.78
C ALA A 30 -6.74 2.65 -21.80
N THR A 31 -7.36 3.82 -21.98
CA THR A 31 -8.41 4.02 -23.00
C THR A 31 -7.85 3.82 -24.40
N ASP A 32 -6.71 4.41 -24.71
CA ASP A 32 -6.07 4.29 -26.03
C ASP A 32 -5.62 2.86 -26.32
N MET A 33 -5.17 2.13 -25.30
CA MET A 33 -4.83 0.71 -25.41
C MET A 33 -6.05 -0.13 -25.75
N MET A 34 -7.21 0.13 -25.14
CA MET A 34 -8.44 -0.60 -25.46
C MET A 34 -8.90 -0.31 -26.89
N VAL A 35 -8.84 0.95 -27.32
CA VAL A 35 -9.15 1.33 -28.71
C VAL A 35 -8.17 0.65 -29.68
N ALA A 36 -6.86 0.66 -29.39
CA ALA A 36 -5.87 -0.03 -30.20
C ALA A 36 -6.11 -1.55 -30.26
N ALA A 37 -6.57 -2.16 -29.16
CA ALA A 37 -6.94 -3.57 -29.10
C ALA A 37 -8.16 -3.88 -29.98
N GLU A 38 -9.17 -3.01 -30.00
CA GLU A 38 -10.34 -3.13 -30.87
C GLU A 38 -9.95 -3.12 -32.36
N TYR A 39 -9.13 -2.16 -32.78
CA TYR A 39 -8.62 -2.13 -34.18
C TYR A 39 -7.65 -3.27 -34.48
N GLY A 40 -6.91 -3.75 -33.47
CA GLY A 40 -6.04 -4.92 -33.59
C GLY A 40 -6.80 -6.22 -33.81
N ALA A 41 -8.05 -6.32 -33.32
CA ALA A 41 -8.90 -7.49 -33.53
C ALA A 41 -9.35 -7.65 -34.98
N PHE A 42 -9.49 -6.53 -35.71
CA PHE A 42 -9.87 -6.51 -37.13
C PHE A 42 -8.74 -5.87 -37.96
N PRO A 43 -7.68 -6.63 -38.29
CA PRO A 43 -6.55 -6.08 -39.02
C PRO A 43 -7.01 -5.55 -40.38
N GLN A 44 -6.62 -4.31 -40.67
CA GLN A 44 -6.87 -3.71 -41.98
C GLN A 44 -6.09 -4.48 -43.04
N ARG A 45 -6.80 -4.96 -44.05
CA ARG A 45 -6.25 -5.68 -45.20
C ARG A 45 -6.04 -4.69 -46.34
N TRP A 46 -4.99 -4.90 -47.10
CA TRP A 46 -4.70 -4.11 -48.29
C TRP A 46 -4.48 -5.05 -49.48
N VAL A 47 -4.83 -4.55 -50.65
CA VAL A 47 -4.68 -5.25 -51.92
C VAL A 47 -4.08 -4.26 -52.89
N ILE A 48 -3.06 -4.69 -53.62
CA ILE A 48 -2.56 -4.00 -54.80
C ILE A 48 -2.86 -4.92 -55.97
N SER A 49 -3.64 -4.45 -56.95
CA SER A 49 -4.00 -5.19 -58.17
C SER A 49 -4.17 -4.23 -59.34
N ASN A 50 -3.98 -4.74 -60.56
CA ASN A 50 -4.26 -4.02 -61.82
C ASN A 50 -5.75 -4.09 -62.22
N THR A 51 -6.58 -4.81 -61.46
CA THR A 51 -8.03 -4.96 -61.71
C THR A 51 -8.81 -3.92 -60.91
N ASP A 52 -10.03 -3.59 -61.33
CA ASP A 52 -10.92 -2.72 -60.56
C ASP A 52 -11.17 -3.29 -59.16
N THR A 53 -10.95 -2.44 -58.15
CA THR A 53 -11.03 -2.80 -56.72
C THR A 53 -12.27 -2.20 -56.05
N GLU A 54 -13.10 -1.44 -56.77
CA GLU A 54 -14.30 -0.79 -56.23
C GLU A 54 -15.35 -1.77 -55.68
N ALA A 55 -15.35 -3.02 -56.17
CA ALA A 55 -16.28 -4.07 -55.74
C ALA A 55 -15.80 -4.92 -54.55
N LEU A 56 -14.62 -4.64 -53.97
CA LEU A 56 -14.08 -5.41 -52.85
C LEU A 56 -14.75 -5.00 -51.53
N ASP A 57 -15.67 -5.83 -51.06
CA ASP A 57 -16.33 -5.65 -49.75
C ASP A 57 -15.67 -6.55 -48.68
N ASN A 58 -15.45 -6.00 -47.49
CA ASN A 58 -14.84 -6.71 -46.36
C ASN A 58 -15.94 -7.16 -45.39
N SER A 59 -16.49 -8.35 -45.64
CA SER A 59 -17.56 -8.94 -44.84
C SER A 59 -17.23 -10.41 -44.49
N PRO A 60 -17.67 -10.94 -43.33
CA PRO A 60 -17.35 -12.31 -42.90
C PRO A 60 -17.76 -13.42 -43.88
N ASP A 61 -18.71 -13.14 -44.77
CA ASP A 61 -19.27 -14.08 -45.76
C ASP A 61 -18.79 -13.76 -47.20
N ARG A 62 -17.69 -13.02 -47.33
CA ARG A 62 -17.12 -12.62 -48.63
C ARG A 62 -15.65 -13.00 -48.73
N ILE A 63 -15.31 -13.66 -49.84
CA ILE A 63 -13.93 -14.00 -50.20
C ILE A 63 -13.52 -13.07 -51.34
N TRP A 64 -12.32 -12.50 -51.25
CA TRP A 64 -11.73 -11.73 -52.34
C TRP A 64 -11.06 -12.68 -53.33
N GLU A 65 -11.65 -12.80 -54.51
CA GLU A 65 -11.04 -13.48 -55.66
C GLU A 65 -10.33 -12.44 -56.51
N ILE A 66 -9.00 -12.39 -56.41
CA ILE A 66 -8.18 -11.40 -57.14
C ILE A 66 -7.27 -12.15 -58.11
N ALA A 67 -7.31 -11.77 -59.38
CA ALA A 67 -6.50 -12.40 -60.42
C ALA A 67 -5.00 -12.15 -60.18
N ALA A 68 -4.19 -13.19 -60.43
CA ALA A 68 -2.74 -13.07 -60.45
C ALA A 68 -2.31 -12.11 -61.57
N GLY A 69 -1.31 -11.28 -61.30
CA GLY A 69 -0.84 -10.28 -62.27
C GLY A 69 -0.30 -10.92 -63.55
N ASP A 70 -0.47 -10.24 -64.67
CA ASP A 70 -0.14 -10.69 -66.04
C ASP A 70 1.37 -10.78 -66.34
N GLY A 71 2.23 -10.55 -65.35
CA GLY A 71 3.68 -10.57 -65.52
C GLY A 71 4.28 -9.23 -65.96
N MET A 72 3.47 -8.22 -66.30
CA MET A 72 3.91 -6.90 -66.72
C MET A 72 3.51 -5.83 -65.69
N GLY A 73 4.49 -5.21 -65.03
CA GLY A 73 4.24 -4.19 -64.00
C GLY A 73 4.20 -4.73 -62.57
N GLN A 74 3.55 -4.00 -61.65
CA GLN A 74 3.46 -4.37 -60.24
C GLN A 74 2.52 -5.56 -60.06
N GLN A 75 3.03 -6.63 -59.45
CA GLN A 75 2.28 -7.86 -59.23
C GLN A 75 1.17 -7.69 -58.20
N THR A 76 0.08 -8.45 -58.40
CA THR A 76 -1.01 -8.51 -57.43
C THR A 76 -0.46 -8.98 -56.08
N SER A 77 -0.61 -8.17 -55.04
CA SER A 77 -0.19 -8.51 -53.69
C SER A 77 -1.31 -8.23 -52.71
N VAL A 78 -1.49 -9.17 -51.79
CA VAL A 78 -2.44 -9.06 -50.69
C VAL A 78 -1.67 -9.12 -49.40
N GLY A 79 -2.06 -8.29 -48.45
CA GLY A 79 -1.43 -8.24 -47.15
C GLY A 79 -2.37 -7.69 -46.10
N GLN A 80 -1.86 -7.67 -44.87
CA GLN A 80 -2.52 -7.02 -43.74
C GLN A 80 -1.54 -6.05 -43.10
N PHE A 81 -2.06 -4.94 -42.60
CA PHE A 81 -1.27 -4.06 -41.75
C PHE A 81 -1.02 -4.75 -40.41
N GLY A 82 0.18 -4.58 -39.88
CA GLY A 82 0.53 -5.09 -38.56
C GLY A 82 -0.29 -4.38 -37.48
N ALA A 83 -0.84 -5.16 -36.54
CA ALA A 83 -1.50 -4.59 -35.38
C ALA A 83 -0.50 -3.83 -34.49
N THR A 84 -0.94 -2.76 -33.86
CA THR A 84 -0.12 -2.04 -32.88
C THR A 84 0.15 -2.94 -31.67
N SER A 85 1.41 -3.02 -31.24
CA SER A 85 1.78 -3.78 -30.05
C SER A 85 1.23 -3.13 -28.78
N LEU A 86 0.38 -3.86 -28.06
CA LEU A 86 -0.19 -3.42 -26.78
C LEU A 86 0.86 -3.34 -25.67
N SER A 87 2.00 -4.03 -25.81
CA SER A 87 3.08 -4.04 -24.82
C SER A 87 3.67 -2.65 -24.57
N ASN A 88 3.67 -1.77 -25.57
CA ASN A 88 4.16 -0.41 -25.44
C ASN A 88 3.28 0.42 -24.48
N TYR A 89 1.97 0.19 -24.50
CA TYR A 89 1.02 0.85 -23.60
C TYR A 89 1.18 0.35 -22.16
N ILE A 90 1.31 -0.97 -21.98
CA ILE A 90 1.52 -1.57 -20.66
C ILE A 90 2.79 -1.02 -20.01
N GLY A 91 3.91 -1.00 -20.75
CA GLY A 91 5.17 -0.44 -20.23
C GLY A 91 5.07 1.05 -19.85
N ALA A 92 4.32 1.84 -20.63
CA ALA A 92 4.06 3.24 -20.31
C ALA A 92 3.17 3.41 -19.07
N ILE A 93 2.13 2.58 -18.92
CA ILE A 93 1.24 2.55 -17.75
C ILE A 93 2.04 2.18 -16.50
N ASP A 94 2.87 1.14 -16.54
CA ASP A 94 3.70 0.69 -15.42
C ASP A 94 4.72 1.77 -14.99
N SER A 95 5.30 2.48 -15.96
CA SER A 95 6.20 3.60 -15.72
C SER A 95 5.50 4.76 -15.00
N LEU A 96 4.31 5.16 -15.47
CA LEU A 96 3.51 6.21 -14.85
C LEU A 96 3.01 5.79 -13.47
N ALA A 97 2.56 4.54 -13.30
CA ALA A 97 2.13 4.00 -12.02
C ALA A 97 3.30 3.97 -11.01
N SER A 98 4.50 3.62 -11.45
CA SER A 98 5.72 3.67 -10.63
C SER A 98 6.07 5.10 -10.21
N THR A 99 5.94 6.07 -11.11
CA THR A 99 6.19 7.48 -10.81
C THR A 99 5.13 8.05 -9.86
N LEU A 100 3.87 7.66 -10.06
CA LEU A 100 2.76 8.01 -9.18
C LEU A 100 3.05 7.51 -7.76
N ALA A 101 3.43 6.23 -7.60
CA ALA A 101 3.79 5.64 -6.31
C ALA A 101 4.89 6.43 -5.58
N ILE A 102 5.92 6.86 -6.30
CA ILE A 102 7.02 7.65 -5.75
C ILE A 102 6.51 9.02 -5.25
N ILE A 103 5.70 9.71 -6.05
CA ILE A 103 5.17 11.04 -5.70
C ILE A 103 4.19 10.97 -4.53
N SER A 104 3.31 9.98 -4.52
CA SER A 104 2.38 9.75 -3.42
C SER A 104 3.05 9.10 -2.21
N ARG A 105 4.35 8.75 -2.27
CA ARG A 105 5.06 8.00 -1.22
C ARG A 105 4.36 6.68 -0.87
N THR A 106 3.68 6.09 -1.84
CA THR A 106 2.98 4.82 -1.66
C THR A 106 3.98 3.69 -1.92
N PRO A 107 4.13 2.72 -1.00
CA PRO A 107 5.05 1.62 -1.18
C PRO A 107 4.73 0.84 -2.46
N LYS A 108 5.75 0.55 -3.28
CA LYS A 108 5.57 -0.09 -4.60
C LYS A 108 4.97 -1.49 -4.49
N HIS A 109 5.29 -2.22 -3.43
CA HIS A 109 4.78 -3.57 -3.20
C HIS A 109 3.26 -3.62 -2.94
N TYR A 110 2.59 -2.49 -2.70
CA TYR A 110 1.13 -2.42 -2.67
C TYR A 110 0.50 -2.37 -4.07
N LEU A 111 1.24 -1.89 -5.07
CA LEU A 111 0.74 -1.71 -6.45
C LEU A 111 1.23 -2.82 -7.39
N PHE A 112 2.44 -3.30 -7.16
CA PHE A 112 3.09 -4.30 -7.99
C PHE A 112 3.35 -5.56 -7.18
N LEU A 113 3.03 -6.72 -7.75
CA LEU A 113 3.42 -8.00 -7.19
C LEU A 113 4.95 -8.10 -7.29
N GLN A 114 5.64 -7.86 -6.18
CA GLN A 114 7.09 -7.92 -6.15
C GLN A 114 7.52 -9.40 -6.18
N SER A 115 8.41 -9.76 -7.11
CA SER A 115 8.95 -11.12 -7.19
C SER A 115 9.97 -11.33 -6.07
N GLY A 116 9.53 -11.99 -5.00
CA GLY A 116 10.32 -12.33 -3.83
C GLY A 116 9.73 -11.70 -2.57
N ASP A 117 9.60 -12.48 -1.50
CA ASP A 117 9.10 -12.01 -0.21
C ASP A 117 10.14 -11.05 0.41
N PRO A 118 9.83 -9.74 0.53
CA PRO A 118 10.75 -8.81 1.16
C PRO A 118 10.93 -9.16 2.64
N SER A 119 12.15 -9.01 3.16
CA SER A 119 12.40 -9.14 4.60
C SER A 119 11.64 -8.06 5.38
N GLY A 120 11.34 -8.31 6.66
CA GLY A 120 10.62 -7.35 7.51
C GLY A 120 11.29 -5.97 7.58
N GLU A 121 12.62 -5.92 7.66
CA GLU A 121 13.38 -4.66 7.64
C GLU A 121 13.30 -3.95 6.28
N ALA A 122 13.30 -4.70 5.17
CA ALA A 122 13.13 -4.13 3.84
C ALA A 122 11.73 -3.55 3.65
N LEU A 123 10.69 -4.19 4.20
CA LEU A 123 9.33 -3.65 4.23
C LEU A 123 9.28 -2.33 5.01
N ILE A 124 9.86 -2.28 6.21
CA ILE A 124 9.93 -1.06 7.03
C ILE A 124 10.64 0.07 6.28
N ALA A 125 11.78 -0.22 5.64
CA ALA A 125 12.52 0.77 4.86
C ALA A 125 11.71 1.30 3.65
N MET A 126 10.94 0.42 3.00
CA MET A 126 10.06 0.80 1.88
C MET A 126 8.83 1.60 2.34
N GLU A 127 8.33 1.36 3.55
CA GLU A 127 7.18 2.07 4.14
C GLU A 127 7.56 3.40 4.82
N ALA A 128 8.84 3.60 5.18
CA ALA A 128 9.30 4.80 5.89
C ALA A 128 8.84 6.15 5.29
N PRO A 129 8.80 6.36 3.94
CA PRO A 129 8.27 7.60 3.36
C PRO A 129 6.78 7.80 3.61
N LEU A 130 6.00 6.71 3.62
CA LEU A 130 4.57 6.72 3.92
C LEU A 130 4.35 7.02 5.40
N THR A 131 5.05 6.32 6.29
CA THR A 131 5.01 6.56 7.74
C THR A 131 5.33 8.02 8.06
N LYS A 132 6.39 8.57 7.46
CA LYS A 132 6.75 9.98 7.63
C LYS A 132 5.61 10.92 7.21
N ARG A 133 4.93 10.62 6.09
CA ARG A 133 3.77 11.39 5.62
C ARG A 133 2.61 11.32 6.61
N CYS A 134 2.31 10.13 7.15
CA CYS A 134 1.29 9.93 8.17
C CYS A 134 1.61 10.74 9.44
N THR A 135 2.84 10.66 9.93
CA THR A 135 3.30 11.42 11.10
C THR A 135 3.20 12.93 10.90
N ASP A 136 3.53 13.43 9.71
CA ASP A 136 3.37 14.84 9.36
C ASP A 136 1.88 15.26 9.38
N HIS A 137 0.98 14.42 8.87
CA HIS A 137 -0.46 14.67 8.91
C HIS A 137 -1.02 14.64 10.33
N ILE A 138 -0.63 13.66 11.14
CA ILE A 138 -1.00 13.56 12.56
C ILE A 138 -0.64 14.87 13.26
N LYS A 139 0.62 15.32 13.15
CA LYS A 139 1.08 16.59 13.75
C LYS A 139 0.25 17.81 13.33
N GLN A 140 -0.19 17.86 12.07
CA GLN A 140 -1.00 18.96 11.56
C GLN A 140 -2.47 18.89 12.00
N PHE A 141 -3.00 17.68 12.19
CA PHE A 141 -4.38 17.45 12.59
C PHE A 141 -4.58 17.46 14.10
N THR A 142 -3.56 17.14 14.91
CA THR A 142 -3.63 17.16 16.39
C THR A 142 -4.20 18.46 16.94
N PRO A 143 -3.78 19.68 16.52
CA PRO A 143 -4.32 20.92 17.05
C PRO A 143 -5.81 21.12 16.74
N ILE A 144 -6.29 20.59 15.61
CA ILE A 144 -7.68 20.71 15.17
C ILE A 144 -8.56 19.74 15.96
N TRP A 145 -8.05 18.53 16.21
CA TRP A 145 -8.69 17.58 17.13
C TRP A 145 -8.81 18.12 18.55
N GLN A 146 -7.77 18.80 19.05
CA GLN A 146 -7.84 19.50 20.33
C GLN A 146 -8.89 20.61 20.32
N ASP A 147 -9.01 21.39 19.24
CA ASP A 147 -10.02 22.43 19.12
C ASP A 147 -11.44 21.85 19.09
N LEU A 148 -11.63 20.71 18.42
CA LEU A 148 -12.89 19.97 18.41
C LEU A 148 -13.25 19.44 19.80
N ALA A 149 -12.30 18.78 20.48
CA ALA A 149 -12.51 18.26 21.83
C ALA A 149 -12.84 19.39 22.82
N ARG A 150 -12.12 20.51 22.75
CA ARG A 150 -12.42 21.71 23.55
C ARG A 150 -13.83 22.22 23.28
N PHE A 151 -14.27 22.22 22.03
CA PHE A 151 -15.63 22.63 21.68
C PHE A 151 -16.68 21.67 22.27
N ILE A 152 -16.44 20.36 22.21
CA ILE A 152 -17.33 19.34 22.81
C ILE A 152 -17.42 19.55 24.33
N LEU A 153 -16.31 19.81 25.01
CA LEU A 153 -16.27 20.07 26.46
C LEU A 153 -16.96 21.39 26.83
N LYS A 154 -16.78 22.44 26.01
CA LYS A 154 -17.46 23.73 26.19
C LYS A 154 -18.99 23.59 26.09
N VAL A 155 -19.49 22.74 25.18
CA VAL A 155 -20.93 22.44 25.08
C VAL A 155 -21.46 21.76 26.35
N ARG A 156 -20.60 21.07 27.11
CA ARG A 156 -20.92 20.43 28.40
C ARG A 156 -20.67 21.34 29.61
N ASN A 157 -20.42 22.64 29.41
CA ASN A 157 -20.04 23.60 30.47
C ASN A 157 -18.76 23.22 31.24
N ILE A 158 -17.85 22.49 30.62
CA ILE A 158 -16.53 22.21 31.19
C ILE A 158 -15.52 23.07 30.41
N GLU A 159 -14.96 24.07 31.08
CA GLU A 159 -13.87 24.87 30.51
C GLU A 159 -12.53 24.18 30.75
N VAL A 160 -11.91 23.77 29.65
CA VAL A 160 -10.61 23.07 29.63
C VAL A 160 -9.72 23.81 28.66
N ASP A 161 -8.47 24.07 29.05
CA ASP A 161 -7.51 24.69 28.15
C ASP A 161 -7.03 23.69 27.09
N LYS A 162 -6.66 24.18 25.92
CA LYS A 162 -6.20 23.36 24.79
C LYS A 162 -5.02 22.46 25.16
N LYS A 163 -4.16 22.92 26.07
CA LYS A 163 -2.95 22.22 26.52
C LYS A 163 -3.24 20.99 27.36
N GLU A 164 -4.41 20.93 27.99
CA GLU A 164 -4.82 19.80 28.84
C GLU A 164 -5.38 18.64 28.02
N ILE A 165 -5.69 18.88 26.75
CA ILE A 165 -6.23 17.86 25.85
C ILE A 165 -5.09 17.18 25.10
N ILE A 166 -4.84 15.93 25.48
CA ILE A 166 -3.91 15.06 24.77
C ILE A 166 -4.72 14.25 23.75
N VAL A 167 -4.28 14.27 22.50
CA VAL A 167 -4.85 13.44 21.43
C VAL A 167 -3.84 12.34 21.17
N ASP A 168 -4.19 11.13 21.56
CA ASP A 168 -3.38 9.95 21.35
C ASP A 168 -3.73 9.30 20.01
N PHE A 169 -2.72 9.01 19.21
CA PHE A 169 -2.86 8.37 17.90
C PHE A 169 -2.09 7.06 17.95
N ASP A 170 -2.68 6.03 17.36
CA ASP A 170 -1.96 4.78 17.18
C ASP A 170 -0.73 4.98 16.27
N SER A 171 0.30 4.17 16.49
CA SER A 171 1.55 4.27 15.76
C SER A 171 1.33 3.90 14.29
N PRO A 172 1.73 4.75 13.32
CA PRO A 172 1.51 4.49 11.90
C PRO A 172 2.48 3.46 11.31
N GLU A 173 3.39 2.90 12.11
CA GLU A 173 4.43 1.97 11.67
C GLU A 173 3.92 0.52 11.70
N THR A 174 4.17 -0.21 10.61
CA THR A 174 3.96 -1.66 10.59
C THR A 174 5.15 -2.35 11.25
N ILE A 175 5.04 -2.65 12.54
CA ILE A 175 6.05 -3.44 13.25
C ILE A 175 5.62 -4.92 13.22
N GLN A 176 6.51 -5.79 12.76
CA GLN A 176 6.26 -7.23 12.82
C GLN A 176 6.37 -7.71 14.27
N PRO A 177 5.42 -8.55 14.76
CA PRO A 177 5.44 -9.05 16.15
C PRO A 177 6.76 -9.74 16.54
N LYS A 178 7.42 -10.38 15.56
CA LYS A 178 8.72 -11.03 15.77
C LYS A 178 9.82 -10.02 16.05
N THR A 179 9.89 -8.94 15.28
CA THR A 179 10.86 -7.84 15.48
C THR A 179 10.61 -7.14 16.81
N GLU A 180 9.34 -6.92 17.17
CA GLU A 180 8.98 -6.35 18.47
C GLU A 180 9.45 -7.25 19.64
N ALA A 181 9.27 -8.56 19.52
CA ALA A 181 9.76 -9.52 20.51
C ALA A 181 11.30 -9.55 20.60
N GLU A 182 12.00 -9.42 19.47
CA GLU A 182 13.46 -9.34 19.43
C GLU A 182 13.97 -8.05 20.07
N ILE A 183 13.36 -6.90 19.78
CA ILE A 183 13.65 -5.60 20.43
C ILE A 183 13.46 -5.72 21.95
N ARG A 184 12.35 -6.33 22.39
CA ARG A 184 12.05 -6.52 23.82
C ARG A 184 13.09 -7.40 24.51
N LYS A 185 13.52 -8.49 23.85
CA LYS A 185 14.56 -9.38 24.37
C LYS A 185 15.89 -8.65 24.50
N LEU A 186 16.32 -7.94 23.46
CA LEU A 186 17.56 -7.16 23.44
C LEU A 186 17.54 -6.05 24.50
N GLY A 187 16.43 -5.32 24.63
CA GLY A 187 16.28 -4.27 25.65
C GLY A 187 16.44 -4.81 27.07
N ARG A 188 15.90 -6.00 27.35
CA ARG A 188 16.09 -6.69 28.62
C ARG A 188 17.55 -7.15 28.83
N GLU A 189 18.23 -7.62 27.79
CA GLU A 189 19.65 -7.99 27.86
C GLU A 189 20.56 -6.79 28.15
N VAL A 190 20.22 -5.62 27.62
CA VAL A 190 20.93 -4.34 27.90
C VAL A 190 20.60 -3.78 29.29
N GLY A 191 19.64 -4.38 30.02
CA GLY A 191 19.30 -4.03 31.40
C GLY A 191 18.15 -3.03 31.55
N ILE A 192 17.38 -2.75 30.48
CA ILE A 192 16.17 -1.93 30.58
C ILE A 192 15.08 -2.73 31.31
N PRO A 193 14.44 -2.17 32.36
CA PRO A 193 13.35 -2.84 33.05
C PRO A 193 12.20 -3.17 32.10
N LEU A 194 11.66 -4.39 32.21
CA LEU A 194 10.55 -4.86 31.36
C LEU A 194 9.32 -3.95 31.44
N ASN A 195 9.05 -3.37 32.61
CA ASN A 195 7.93 -2.44 32.80
C ASN A 195 8.11 -1.15 31.98
N THR A 196 9.34 -0.70 31.77
CA THR A 196 9.62 0.46 30.92
C THR A 196 9.40 0.10 29.45
N LEU A 197 9.90 -1.06 29.01
CA LEU A 197 9.71 -1.53 27.63
C LEU A 197 8.21 -1.71 27.29
N LEU A 198 7.43 -2.30 28.19
CA LEU A 198 5.99 -2.50 27.98
C LEU A 198 5.21 -1.18 27.98
N ARG A 199 5.67 -0.17 28.73
CA ARG A 199 5.10 1.19 28.69
C ARG A 199 5.43 1.88 27.38
N ASP A 200 6.65 1.72 26.89
CA ASP A 200 7.08 2.29 25.59
C ASP A 200 6.31 1.65 24.43
N GLU A 201 5.90 0.39 24.56
CA GLU A 201 4.99 -0.30 23.63
C GLU A 201 3.51 0.11 23.76
N GLY A 202 3.19 1.06 24.64
CA GLY A 202 1.84 1.57 24.84
C GLY A 202 0.90 0.62 25.59
N LYS A 203 1.42 -0.37 26.33
CA LYS A 203 0.57 -1.24 27.17
C LYS A 203 0.09 -0.46 28.40
N ASP A 204 -1.20 -0.61 28.69
CA ASP A 204 -1.84 0.06 29.82
C ASP A 204 -1.29 -0.43 31.17
N VAL A 205 -1.41 0.41 32.20
CA VAL A 205 -0.98 0.12 33.57
C VAL A 205 -1.69 -1.14 34.10
N ALA A 206 -2.97 -1.31 33.78
CA ALA A 206 -3.74 -2.49 34.15
C ALA A 206 -3.17 -3.78 33.53
N TRP A 207 -2.63 -3.71 32.31
CA TRP A 207 -2.00 -4.84 31.64
C TRP A 207 -0.69 -5.23 32.32
N ILE A 208 0.10 -4.25 32.75
CA ILE A 208 1.36 -4.46 33.46
C ILE A 208 1.11 -5.10 34.83
N GLU A 209 0.11 -4.61 35.57
CA GLU A 209 -0.27 -5.17 36.86
C GLU A 209 -0.76 -6.63 36.74
N GLN A 210 -1.55 -6.92 35.70
CA GLN A 210 -1.98 -8.29 35.41
C GLN A 210 -0.77 -9.20 35.09
N MET A 211 0.18 -8.73 34.28
CA MET A 211 1.40 -9.48 33.97
C MET A 211 2.25 -9.74 35.21
N GLU A 212 2.40 -8.76 36.10
CA GLU A 212 3.10 -8.94 37.38
C GLU A 212 2.41 -9.96 38.28
N LYS A 213 1.08 -9.99 38.27
CA LYS A 213 0.29 -10.99 38.99
C LYS A 213 0.50 -12.39 38.41
N ASP A 214 0.38 -12.55 37.10
CA ASP A 214 0.62 -13.81 36.41
C ASP A 214 2.04 -14.33 36.63
N LYS A 215 3.03 -13.43 36.72
CA LYS A 215 4.42 -13.76 37.04
C LYS A 215 4.56 -14.29 38.48
N LYS A 216 3.93 -13.63 39.47
CA LYS A 216 3.94 -14.08 40.86
C LYS A 216 3.25 -15.43 41.04
N ASP A 217 2.14 -15.64 40.33
CA ASP A 217 1.41 -16.91 40.34
C ASP A 217 2.28 -18.03 39.71
N ALA A 218 2.99 -17.74 38.61
CA ALA A 218 3.94 -18.68 38.01
C ALA A 218 5.15 -18.98 38.90
N GLU A 219 5.74 -17.98 39.59
CA GLU A 219 6.84 -18.19 40.54
C GLU A 219 6.36 -18.98 41.79
N GLY A 220 5.12 -18.77 42.22
CA GLY A 220 4.45 -19.55 43.27
C GLY A 220 4.26 -21.02 42.89
N ASP A 221 3.84 -21.30 41.66
CA ASP A 221 3.68 -22.67 41.16
C ASP A 221 5.02 -23.39 40.99
N VAL A 222 6.07 -22.71 40.51
CA VAL A 222 7.41 -23.29 40.38
C VAL A 222 8.00 -23.61 41.77
N THR A 223 7.85 -22.71 42.74
CA THR A 223 8.31 -22.94 44.12
C THR A 223 7.53 -24.05 44.82
N MET A 224 6.23 -24.17 44.57
CA MET A 224 5.44 -25.29 45.10
C MET A 224 5.79 -26.62 44.43
N GLN A 225 6.09 -26.64 43.13
CA GLN A 225 6.55 -27.84 42.42
C GLN A 225 7.95 -28.29 42.87
N THR A 226 8.88 -27.37 43.12
CA THR A 226 10.19 -27.72 43.68
C THR A 226 10.08 -28.26 45.11
N LEU A 227 9.27 -27.63 45.96
CA LEU A 227 9.02 -28.11 47.33
C LEU A 227 8.33 -29.48 47.34
N LEU A 228 7.32 -29.69 46.50
CA LEU A 228 6.66 -31.00 46.36
C LEU A 228 7.61 -32.07 45.79
N GLY A 229 8.51 -31.69 44.88
CA GLY A 229 9.55 -32.57 44.35
C GLY A 229 10.57 -32.97 45.42
N GLU A 230 10.97 -32.06 46.29
CA GLU A 230 11.86 -32.32 47.43
C GLU A 230 11.18 -33.21 48.49
N ILE A 231 9.91 -32.95 48.82
CA ILE A 231 9.14 -33.79 49.74
C ILE A 231 8.95 -35.20 49.18
N ARG A 232 8.70 -35.34 47.86
CA ARG A 232 8.57 -36.65 47.21
C ARG A 232 9.89 -37.43 47.21
N ARG A 233 11.03 -36.76 47.04
CA ARG A 233 12.37 -37.36 47.16
C ARG A 233 12.70 -37.79 48.59
N ALA A 234 12.30 -36.99 49.58
CA ALA A 234 12.47 -37.32 50.99
C ALA A 234 11.63 -38.54 51.42
N ASN A 235 10.41 -38.69 50.87
CA ASN A 235 9.53 -39.83 51.17
C ASN A 235 9.87 -41.12 50.39
N SER A 236 10.66 -41.04 49.30
CA SER A 236 11.12 -42.23 48.56
C SER A 236 12.47 -42.80 49.04
N GLY A 237 13.06 -42.21 50.08
CA GLY A 237 14.34 -42.60 50.67
C GLY A 237 14.25 -43.37 52.00
N LEU A 238 13.06 -43.82 52.37
CA LEU A 238 12.76 -44.75 53.47
C LEU A 238 12.23 -46.06 52.88
#